data_AF-A0A3Q7YRD3-F1
#
_entry.id   AF-A0A3Q7YRD3-F1
#
_cell.length_a   1.000
_cell.length_b   1.000
_cell.length_c   1.000
_cell.angle_alpha   90.00
_cell.angle_beta   90.00
_cell.angle_gamma   90.00
#
_symmetry.space_group_name_H-M   'P 1'
#
loop_
_entity.id
_entity.type
_entity.pdbx_description
1 polymer ?
#
loop_
_entity_poly.entity_id
_entity_poly.type
_entity_poly.pdbx_seq_one_letter_code
_entity_poly.pdbx_strand_id
1 'polypeptide(L)'
;LVNFVLRPRRMTCTVSYASEEQAERALLEGGSFQGHQFDISYAENETAPAQKTEEWVDPDVQAELSALQSGWRNEYATGKPLKPTQSGDGSGGGSSMLLAPPVAAAMSVKNPPATRDRTPAQLRDLENVMRRPAHTSEEKFRVLDARDKLLRLNGTQQKLAGATQGHCPDMCPEKERVLREFQRQVAFYELQPGSDELICHERALKQYSRSSADQETPLPHELRNETALHMTMSYLMHEIMDISERQEPQSHLGDWFHFVWDRTRSIRKEITQQELCSLGAVKLVEQCARFHIHCAARLVAADPSVFDSKINAENLTKCLQTLKYMYHDLRLKGVQCPRESEFRGYIVLLNLADANFLWDISQLPTELQSCPEVRQAIQFYLALQDTNFVRFFQLLMDEDTSYLSACILVA
;
A
#
# COMPACT_ATOMS: atom_id res chain seq x y z
N LEU A 1 26.25 0.85 -22.58
CA LEU A 1 24.89 1.43 -22.54
C LEU A 1 24.63 1.90 -21.12
N VAL A 2 24.11 3.11 -20.95
CA VAL A 2 24.03 3.84 -19.67
C VAL A 2 22.58 3.95 -19.18
N ASN A 3 21.61 4.04 -20.09
CA ASN A 3 20.20 4.20 -19.72
C ASN A 3 19.29 3.71 -20.87
N PHE A 4 18.10 3.23 -20.55
CA PHE A 4 17.07 2.84 -21.51
C PHE A 4 15.70 3.26 -20.99
N VAL A 5 14.96 4.03 -21.78
CA VAL A 5 13.64 4.56 -21.41
C VAL A 5 12.63 4.20 -22.47
N LEU A 6 11.61 3.42 -22.10
CA LEU A 6 10.49 3.07 -22.97
C LEU A 6 9.35 4.08 -22.79
N ARG A 7 8.76 4.56 -23.89
CA ARG A 7 7.58 5.45 -23.87
C ARG A 7 6.46 4.84 -24.73
N PRO A 8 5.68 3.89 -24.18
CA PRO A 8 4.65 3.16 -24.94
C PRO A 8 3.63 4.08 -25.62
N ARG A 9 3.28 5.22 -24.99
CA ARG A 9 2.32 6.19 -25.53
C ARG A 9 2.73 6.82 -26.87
N ARG A 10 4.04 7.01 -27.06
CA ARG A 10 4.60 7.61 -28.28
C ARG A 10 5.10 6.54 -29.25
N MET A 11 5.02 5.27 -28.87
CA MET A 11 5.68 4.16 -29.58
C MET A 11 7.18 4.44 -29.79
N THR A 12 7.84 5.06 -28.80
CA THR A 12 9.26 5.40 -28.86
C THR A 12 10.02 4.76 -27.70
N CYS A 13 11.31 4.47 -27.93
CA CYS A 13 12.26 4.16 -26.88
C CYS A 13 13.48 5.07 -27.04
N THR A 14 14.13 5.44 -25.93
CA THR A 14 15.38 6.19 -25.93
C THR A 14 16.46 5.31 -25.31
N VAL A 15 17.56 5.15 -26.04
CA VAL A 15 18.70 4.36 -25.62
C VAL A 15 19.89 5.29 -25.43
N SER A 16 20.44 5.36 -24.22
CA SER A 16 21.63 6.14 -23.92
C SER A 16 22.86 5.24 -23.94
N TYR A 17 23.81 5.54 -24.83
CA TYR A 17 25.05 4.79 -24.96
C TYR A 17 26.18 5.38 -24.10
N ALA A 18 27.21 4.57 -23.82
CA ALA A 18 28.34 5.01 -23.00
C ALA A 18 29.34 5.86 -23.78
N SER A 19 29.37 5.71 -25.11
CA SER A 19 30.16 6.52 -26.03
C SER A 19 29.35 6.88 -27.26
N GLU A 20 29.75 7.97 -27.91
CA GLU A 20 29.17 8.44 -29.17
C GLU A 20 29.31 7.40 -30.29
N GLU A 21 30.46 6.71 -30.37
CA GLU A 21 30.72 5.63 -31.32
C GLU A 21 29.74 4.44 -31.19
N GLN A 22 29.21 4.18 -29.98
CA GLN A 22 28.19 3.15 -29.77
C GLN A 22 26.82 3.62 -30.25
N ALA A 23 26.49 4.91 -30.06
CA ALA A 23 25.25 5.50 -30.55
C ALA A 23 25.22 5.58 -32.08
N GLU A 24 26.35 5.93 -32.71
CA GLU A 24 26.46 6.02 -34.17
C GLU A 24 26.27 4.65 -34.83
N ARG A 25 26.88 3.60 -34.29
CA ARG A 25 26.65 2.22 -34.78
C ARG A 25 25.19 1.80 -34.64
N ALA A 26 24.55 2.13 -33.52
CA ALA A 26 23.14 1.82 -33.31
C ALA A 26 22.21 2.56 -34.27
N LEU A 27 22.53 3.82 -34.63
CA LEU A 27 21.80 4.59 -35.63
C LEU A 27 21.92 3.96 -37.03
N LEU A 28 23.11 3.49 -37.39
CA LEU A 28 23.38 2.87 -38.69
C LEU A 28 22.72 1.49 -38.86
N GLU A 29 22.76 0.66 -37.82
CA GLU A 29 22.35 -0.75 -37.91
C GLU A 29 20.94 -1.03 -37.36
N GLY A 30 20.37 -0.12 -36.56
CA GLY A 30 19.12 -0.37 -35.83
C GLY A 30 17.83 -0.19 -36.63
N GLY A 31 17.89 0.39 -37.84
CA GLY A 31 16.71 0.86 -38.58
C GLY A 31 15.75 -0.24 -39.08
N SER A 32 16.10 -1.52 -38.92
CA SER A 32 15.21 -2.63 -39.28
C SER A 32 15.38 -3.85 -38.36
N PHE A 33 14.27 -4.43 -37.92
CA PHE A 33 14.25 -5.69 -37.18
C PHE A 33 13.03 -6.53 -37.60
N GLN A 34 13.27 -7.79 -38.02
CA GLN A 34 12.22 -8.75 -38.43
C GLN A 34 11.21 -8.22 -39.47
N GLY A 35 11.67 -7.37 -40.40
CA GLY A 35 10.81 -6.78 -41.44
C GLY A 35 10.02 -5.55 -40.98
N HIS A 36 10.19 -5.10 -39.73
CA HIS A 36 9.69 -3.83 -39.23
C HIS A 36 10.79 -2.77 -39.32
N GLN A 37 10.45 -1.60 -39.86
CA GLN A 37 11.36 -0.46 -39.92
C GLN A 37 11.14 0.47 -38.75
N PHE A 38 12.24 0.97 -38.20
CA PHE A 38 12.25 1.88 -37.07
C PHE A 38 12.89 3.19 -37.53
N ASP A 39 12.23 4.30 -37.23
CA ASP A 39 12.83 5.62 -37.40
C ASP A 39 13.72 5.90 -36.18
N ILE A 40 15.02 6.03 -36.43
CA ILE A 40 16.03 6.23 -35.39
C ILE A 40 16.67 7.59 -35.63
N SER A 41 16.68 8.41 -34.58
CA SER A 41 17.31 9.72 -34.58
C SER A 41 18.00 9.95 -33.24
N TYR A 42 18.97 10.87 -33.24
CA TYR A 42 19.55 11.35 -32.00
C TYR A 42 18.46 12.07 -31.20
N ALA A 43 18.30 11.70 -29.94
CA ALA A 43 17.42 12.41 -29.04
C ALA A 43 17.92 13.86 -28.92
N GLU A 44 17.05 14.85 -29.15
CA GLU A 44 17.30 16.21 -28.73
C GLU A 44 17.62 16.18 -27.23
N ASN A 45 18.55 17.02 -26.75
CA ASN A 45 18.99 17.09 -25.34
C ASN A 45 17.83 17.48 -24.40
N GLU A 46 16.82 16.63 -24.25
CA GLU A 46 15.95 16.58 -23.10
C GLU A 46 16.74 15.86 -22.01
N THR A 47 17.54 16.62 -21.26
CA THR A 47 17.89 16.22 -19.91
C THR A 47 16.59 16.15 -19.13
N ALA A 48 15.92 15.00 -19.15
CA ALA A 48 14.88 14.70 -18.18
C ALA A 48 15.54 14.92 -16.81
N PRO A 49 15.09 15.91 -16.01
CA PRO A 49 15.71 16.14 -14.72
C PRO A 49 15.55 14.85 -13.93
N ALA A 50 16.68 14.29 -13.47
CA ALA A 50 16.68 13.31 -12.41
C ALA A 50 15.85 13.92 -11.28
N GLN A 51 14.62 13.43 -11.10
CA GLN A 51 13.71 13.91 -10.08
C GLN A 51 14.37 13.60 -8.74
N LYS A 52 15.01 14.63 -8.16
CA LYS A 52 15.42 14.62 -6.77
C LYS A 52 14.15 14.39 -5.96
N THR A 53 14.05 13.19 -5.40
CA THR A 53 13.02 12.78 -4.47
C THR A 53 13.24 13.48 -3.14
N GLU A 54 12.86 14.74 -3.04
CA GLU A 54 12.58 15.34 -1.74
C GLU A 54 11.23 16.03 -1.75
N GLU A 55 10.47 15.67 -0.71
CA GLU A 55 9.30 16.35 -0.17
C GLU A 55 8.03 16.32 -1.03
N TRP A 56 7.19 15.31 -0.76
CA TRP A 56 5.82 15.43 -0.25
C TRP A 56 5.34 13.98 -0.05
N VAL A 57 5.76 13.38 1.07
CA VAL A 57 5.24 12.07 1.50
C VAL A 57 3.99 12.34 2.31
N ASP A 58 2.87 11.74 1.91
CA ASP A 58 1.60 11.82 2.65
C ASP A 58 1.85 11.32 4.10
N PRO A 59 1.58 12.14 5.14
CA PRO A 59 1.87 11.79 6.53
C PRO A 59 1.25 10.47 6.99
N ASP A 60 0.14 10.04 6.38
CA ASP A 60 -0.49 8.74 6.68
C ASP A 60 0.29 7.58 6.06
N VAL A 61 0.94 7.82 4.92
CA VAL A 61 1.87 6.86 4.31
C VAL A 61 3.06 6.63 5.22
N GLN A 62 3.56 7.71 5.83
CA GLN A 62 4.62 7.65 6.82
C GLN A 62 4.16 7.01 8.15
N ALA A 63 2.92 7.23 8.56
CA ALA A 63 2.34 6.64 9.77
C ALA A 63 2.12 5.12 9.63
N GLU A 64 1.63 4.65 8.48
CA GLU A 64 1.52 3.22 8.15
C GLU A 64 2.91 2.54 8.17
N LEU A 65 3.93 3.19 7.58
CA LEU A 65 5.32 2.72 7.62
C LEU A 65 5.85 2.65 9.06
N SER A 66 5.55 3.67 9.88
CA SER A 66 6.00 3.74 11.27
C SER A 66 5.32 2.70 12.16
N ALA A 67 4.03 2.43 11.94
CA ALA A 67 3.28 1.39 12.65
C ALA A 67 3.86 -0.01 12.36
N LEU A 68 4.20 -0.29 11.10
CA LEU A 68 4.85 -1.54 10.71
C LEU A 68 6.32 -1.65 11.18
N GLN A 69 7.04 -0.52 11.29
CA GLN A 69 8.43 -0.49 11.77
C GLN A 69 8.57 -0.60 13.30
N SER A 70 7.55 -0.21 14.06
CA SER A 70 7.60 -0.18 15.53
C SER A 70 7.83 -1.54 16.22
N GLY A 71 7.76 -2.65 15.48
CA GLY A 71 8.00 -4.01 15.96
C GLY A 71 9.40 -4.58 15.71
N TRP A 72 10.28 -3.93 14.94
CA TRP A 72 11.59 -4.51 14.61
C TRP A 72 12.73 -3.49 14.61
N ARG A 73 13.65 -3.65 15.58
CA ARG A 73 15.06 -3.30 15.38
C ARG A 73 15.69 -4.34 14.47
N ASN A 74 16.58 -3.87 13.63
CA ASN A 74 17.36 -4.65 12.66
C ASN A 74 18.14 -5.79 13.36
N GLU A 75 17.62 -7.02 13.38
CA GLU A 75 18.34 -8.22 13.82
C GLU A 75 18.66 -9.15 12.64
N TYR A 76 19.48 -8.66 11.73
CA TYR A 76 20.34 -9.47 10.85
C TYR A 76 21.83 -9.18 11.11
N ALA A 77 22.18 -8.83 12.35
CA ALA A 77 23.57 -8.74 12.79
C ALA A 77 23.94 -10.03 13.55
N THR A 78 24.36 -11.06 12.81
CA THR A 78 24.98 -12.25 13.41
C THR A 78 26.30 -11.89 14.08
N GLY A 79 26.48 -12.42 15.29
CA GLY A 79 27.49 -12.02 16.26
C GLY A 79 28.94 -12.14 15.82
N LYS A 80 29.80 -11.36 16.50
CA LYS A 80 31.26 -11.50 16.45
C LYS A 80 31.77 -12.16 17.74
N PRO A 81 32.86 -12.95 17.65
CA PRO A 81 33.24 -13.91 18.67
C PRO A 81 33.94 -13.26 19.86
N LEU A 82 33.81 -13.90 21.04
CA LEU A 82 34.57 -13.56 22.25
C LEU A 82 36.02 -14.08 22.19
N LYS A 83 36.98 -13.20 22.57
CA LYS A 83 38.13 -13.38 23.52
C LYS A 83 39.41 -12.66 23.06
N PRO A 84 40.40 -12.39 23.94
CA PRO A 84 40.38 -12.25 25.41
C PRO A 84 41.02 -10.94 25.92
N THR A 85 40.81 -10.69 27.21
CA THR A 85 41.41 -9.64 28.06
C THR A 85 42.95 -9.61 28.07
N GLN A 86 43.56 -8.43 27.97
CA GLN A 86 44.82 -8.09 28.64
C GLN A 86 44.82 -6.62 29.11
N SER A 87 45.37 -6.47 30.32
CA SER A 87 45.56 -5.29 31.16
C SER A 87 46.80 -4.48 30.79
N GLY A 88 46.79 -3.16 31.00
CA GLY A 88 48.04 -2.39 31.18
C GLY A 88 47.95 -0.90 30.87
N ASP A 89 48.15 -0.10 31.92
CA ASP A 89 48.34 1.35 32.06
C ASP A 89 49.09 2.14 30.96
N GLY A 90 48.77 3.44 30.87
CA GLY A 90 49.65 4.44 30.23
C GLY A 90 49.00 5.80 29.97
N SER A 91 49.27 6.75 30.86
CA SER A 91 48.79 8.15 30.99
C SER A 91 49.20 9.18 29.91
N GLY A 92 48.39 10.25 29.76
CA GLY A 92 48.75 11.61 29.30
C GLY A 92 48.01 12.08 28.04
N GLY A 93 47.35 13.24 27.90
CA GLY A 93 47.09 14.41 28.74
C GLY A 93 46.53 15.56 27.86
N GLY A 94 45.48 16.27 28.33
CA GLY A 94 44.96 17.59 27.87
C GLY A 94 44.23 17.62 26.50
N SER A 95 43.04 18.20 26.29
CA SER A 95 42.44 19.40 26.89
C SER A 95 40.89 19.43 26.80
N SER A 96 40.31 20.14 27.77
CA SER A 96 38.91 20.46 28.09
C SER A 96 37.89 20.68 26.96
N MET A 97 36.69 20.10 27.15
CA MET A 97 35.50 20.87 27.58
C MET A 97 34.62 19.98 28.48
N LEU A 98 34.47 20.41 29.73
CA LEU A 98 33.67 19.75 30.75
C LEU A 98 32.19 20.10 30.58
N LEU A 99 31.36 19.06 30.43
CA LEU A 99 29.92 19.09 30.63
C LEU A 99 29.63 19.45 32.09
N ALA A 100 29.00 20.60 32.32
CA ALA A 100 28.35 20.91 33.58
C ALA A 100 27.11 20.01 33.75
N PRO A 101 26.82 19.55 34.98
CA PRO A 101 25.62 18.76 35.25
C PRO A 101 24.38 19.62 34.97
N PRO A 102 23.32 19.07 34.36
CA PRO A 102 22.10 19.84 34.20
C PRO A 102 21.55 20.13 35.60
N VAL A 103 21.46 21.44 35.87
CA VAL A 103 20.78 22.03 37.00
C VAL A 103 19.40 21.38 37.11
N ALA A 104 19.08 20.86 38.29
CA ALA A 104 17.76 20.37 38.64
C ALA A 104 16.75 21.53 38.52
N ALA A 105 16.21 21.72 37.32
CA ALA A 105 15.02 22.51 37.11
C ALA A 105 13.85 21.69 37.66
N ALA A 106 13.27 22.20 38.74
CA ALA A 106 12.12 21.64 39.41
C ALA A 106 11.11 21.08 38.40
N MET A 107 10.94 19.75 38.41
CA MET A 107 9.79 19.13 37.77
C MET A 107 8.57 19.72 38.45
N SER A 108 7.89 20.64 37.76
CA SER A 108 6.49 20.89 38.03
C SER A 108 5.80 19.55 37.81
N VAL A 109 5.52 18.86 38.92
CA VAL A 109 4.62 17.72 38.96
C VAL A 109 3.29 18.26 38.47
N LYS A 110 3.07 18.21 37.15
CA LYS A 110 1.74 18.36 36.59
C LYS A 110 1.00 17.14 37.10
N ASN A 111 0.11 17.39 38.06
CA ASN A 111 -0.87 16.44 38.54
C ASN A 111 -1.42 15.62 37.36
N PRO A 112 -1.69 14.31 37.54
CA PRO A 112 -2.40 13.54 36.53
C PRO A 112 -3.67 14.30 36.16
N PRO A 113 -4.07 14.32 34.87
CA PRO A 113 -5.28 15.03 34.49
C PRO A 113 -6.40 14.49 35.37
N ALA A 114 -7.02 15.39 36.13
CA ALA A 114 -8.14 15.08 36.99
C ALA A 114 -9.12 14.21 36.21
N THR A 115 -9.44 13.05 36.76
CA THR A 115 -10.58 12.25 36.32
C THR A 115 -11.78 13.19 36.28
N ARG A 116 -12.14 13.66 35.08
CA ARG A 116 -13.38 14.42 34.90
C ARG A 116 -14.49 13.52 35.45
N ASP A 117 -15.09 13.95 36.55
CA ASP A 117 -16.28 13.32 37.08
C ASP A 117 -17.29 13.19 35.95
N ARG A 118 -17.50 11.96 35.52
CA ARG A 118 -18.41 11.59 34.44
C ARG A 118 -19.81 11.97 34.90
N THR A 119 -20.43 12.96 34.28
CA THR A 119 -21.72 13.43 34.78
C THR A 119 -22.81 12.42 34.42
N PRO A 120 -23.58 11.90 35.40
CA PRO A 120 -24.75 11.05 35.12
C PRO A 120 -25.77 11.71 34.18
N ALA A 121 -25.72 13.03 34.03
CA ALA A 121 -26.52 13.79 33.08
C ALA A 121 -26.16 13.48 31.61
N GLN A 122 -24.86 13.43 31.26
CA GLN A 122 -24.42 13.15 29.89
C GLN A 122 -24.85 11.76 29.40
N LEU A 123 -24.77 10.74 30.26
CA LEU A 123 -25.24 9.39 29.93
C LEU A 123 -26.75 9.37 29.66
N ARG A 124 -27.54 10.02 30.53
CA ARG A 124 -28.99 10.14 30.36
C ARG A 124 -29.36 10.89 29.08
N ASP A 125 -28.63 11.94 28.72
CA ASP A 125 -28.87 12.69 27.49
C ASP A 125 -28.63 11.82 26.25
N LEU A 126 -27.54 11.05 26.22
CA LEU A 126 -27.25 10.10 25.13
C LEU A 126 -28.33 9.01 25.02
N GLU A 127 -28.75 8.43 26.15
CA GLU A 127 -29.84 7.45 26.21
C GLU A 127 -31.16 8.04 25.71
N ASN A 128 -31.46 9.29 26.07
CA ASN A 128 -32.66 9.99 25.61
C ASN A 128 -32.63 10.23 24.10
N VAL A 129 -31.47 10.57 23.52
CA VAL A 129 -31.31 10.69 22.06
C VAL A 129 -31.57 9.35 21.40
N MET A 130 -31.01 8.25 21.92
CA MET A 130 -31.18 6.91 21.36
C MET A 130 -32.62 6.40 21.35
N ARG A 131 -33.46 6.87 22.29
CA ARG A 131 -34.88 6.46 22.39
C ARG A 131 -35.82 7.25 21.46
N ARG A 132 -35.34 8.32 20.83
CA ARG A 132 -36.17 9.13 19.92
C ARG A 132 -36.36 8.40 18.58
N PRO A 133 -37.59 8.36 18.04
CA PRO A 133 -37.80 7.97 16.66
C PRO A 133 -36.96 8.84 15.72
N ALA A 134 -36.35 8.22 14.71
CA ALA A 134 -35.53 8.89 13.71
C ALA A 134 -36.05 8.55 12.31
N HIS A 135 -36.43 9.56 11.55
CA HIS A 135 -37.05 9.42 10.24
C HIS A 135 -36.17 9.94 9.11
N THR A 136 -35.31 10.93 9.39
CA THR A 136 -34.34 11.45 8.43
C THR A 136 -32.95 10.82 8.60
N SER A 137 -32.09 10.90 7.57
CA SER A 137 -30.70 10.44 7.65
C SER A 137 -29.92 11.16 8.75
N GLU A 138 -30.16 12.47 8.93
CA GLU A 138 -29.57 13.26 10.02
C GLU A 138 -29.97 12.73 11.41
N GLU A 139 -31.26 12.48 11.62
CA GLU A 139 -31.76 11.97 12.90
C GLU A 139 -31.21 10.57 13.19
N LYS A 140 -31.18 9.69 12.18
CA LYS A 140 -30.61 8.34 12.29
C LYS A 140 -29.13 8.42 12.65
N PHE A 141 -28.36 9.30 11.99
CA PHE A 141 -26.96 9.52 12.31
C PHE A 141 -26.76 9.95 13.76
N ARG A 142 -27.56 10.91 14.25
CA ARG A 142 -27.48 11.38 15.65
C ARG A 142 -27.77 10.26 16.66
N VAL A 143 -28.72 9.37 16.36
CA VAL A 143 -29.01 8.18 17.19
C VAL A 143 -27.81 7.23 17.23
N LEU A 144 -27.24 6.90 16.07
CA LEU A 144 -26.08 6.01 15.97
C LEU A 144 -24.82 6.62 16.60
N ASP A 145 -24.62 7.92 16.46
CA ASP A 145 -23.51 8.63 17.09
C ASP A 145 -23.66 8.68 18.61
N ALA A 146 -24.87 8.88 19.13
CA ALA A 146 -25.15 8.81 20.56
C ALA A 146 -24.89 7.40 21.13
N ARG A 147 -25.28 6.35 20.39
CA ARG A 147 -24.98 4.95 20.73
C ARG A 147 -23.48 4.72 20.86
N ASP A 148 -22.71 5.13 19.86
CA ASP A 148 -21.26 4.90 19.84
C ASP A 148 -20.55 5.67 20.96
N LYS A 149 -20.95 6.93 21.22
CA LYS A 149 -20.47 7.70 22.37
C LYS A 149 -20.76 6.99 23.69
N LEU A 150 -21.96 6.44 23.86
CA LEU A 150 -22.35 5.69 25.06
C LEU A 150 -21.50 4.41 25.20
N LEU A 151 -21.28 3.68 24.12
CA LEU A 151 -20.43 2.48 24.10
C LEU A 151 -18.99 2.79 24.48
N ARG A 152 -18.42 3.90 24.01
CA ARG A 152 -17.05 4.33 24.38
C ARG A 152 -16.95 4.76 25.85
N LEU A 153 -17.97 5.46 26.35
CA LEU A 153 -18.04 5.83 27.77
C LEU A 153 -18.10 4.60 28.67
N ASN A 154 -18.85 3.57 28.27
CA ASN A 154 -18.97 2.31 29.02
C ASN A 154 -17.72 1.41 28.85
N GLY A 155 -17.14 1.37 27.64
CA GLY A 155 -16.01 0.50 27.26
C GLY A 155 -14.68 0.85 27.91
N THR A 156 -14.52 2.06 28.49
CA THR A 156 -13.30 2.41 29.26
C THR A 156 -13.06 1.52 30.49
N GLN A 157 -14.00 0.65 30.89
CA GLN A 157 -13.80 -0.32 31.98
C GLN A 157 -13.28 -1.69 31.52
N GLN A 158 -13.27 -2.01 30.23
CA GLN A 158 -12.80 -3.30 29.70
C GLN A 158 -11.92 -3.09 28.47
N LYS A 159 -10.67 -2.66 28.67
CA LYS A 159 -9.63 -2.86 27.65
C LYS A 159 -9.32 -4.36 27.59
N LEU A 160 -9.96 -5.07 26.68
CA LEU A 160 -9.51 -6.39 26.25
C LEU A 160 -8.10 -6.24 25.67
N ALA A 161 -7.20 -7.16 26.03
CA ALA A 161 -5.86 -7.19 25.47
C ALA A 161 -5.92 -7.67 24.01
N GLY A 162 -5.33 -6.91 23.09
CA GLY A 162 -5.24 -7.24 21.65
C GLY A 162 -5.98 -6.24 20.74
N ALA A 163 -5.86 -6.45 19.43
CA ALA A 163 -6.55 -5.64 18.43
C ALA A 163 -8.08 -5.82 18.45
N THR A 164 -8.80 -4.73 18.20
CA THR A 164 -10.26 -4.74 18.08
C THR A 164 -10.68 -5.65 16.93
N GLN A 165 -11.51 -6.65 17.20
CA GLN A 165 -12.10 -7.51 16.17
C GLN A 165 -13.36 -6.86 15.60
N GLY A 166 -13.48 -6.84 14.28
CA GLY A 166 -14.61 -6.27 13.56
C GLY A 166 -15.82 -7.19 13.52
N HIS A 167 -17.01 -6.62 13.72
CA HIS A 167 -18.27 -7.34 13.77
C HIS A 167 -19.26 -6.90 12.67
N CYS A 168 -18.94 -5.87 11.88
CA CYS A 168 -19.82 -5.44 10.79
C CYS A 168 -19.90 -6.56 9.72
N PRO A 169 -21.10 -7.10 9.44
CA PRO A 169 -21.29 -8.14 8.41
C PRO A 169 -21.45 -7.57 7.01
N ASP A 170 -21.70 -6.25 6.90
CA ASP A 170 -21.93 -5.55 5.64
C ASP A 170 -20.62 -5.04 5.04
N MET A 171 -20.63 -4.73 3.73
CA MET A 171 -19.51 -4.10 3.03
C MET A 171 -19.26 -2.63 3.46
N CYS A 172 -20.22 -2.00 4.15
CA CYS A 172 -20.10 -0.67 4.74
C CYS A 172 -20.91 -0.59 6.05
N PRO A 173 -20.30 -0.14 7.17
CA PRO A 173 -21.01 0.03 8.44
C PRO A 173 -22.23 0.95 8.34
N GLU A 174 -23.29 0.62 9.04
CA GLU A 174 -24.57 1.36 9.02
C GLU A 174 -24.37 2.87 9.28
N LYS A 175 -23.63 3.23 10.33
CA LYS A 175 -23.39 4.63 10.69
C LYS A 175 -22.70 5.40 9.57
N GLU A 176 -21.76 4.76 8.87
CA GLU A 176 -21.08 5.40 7.74
C GLU A 176 -22.04 5.61 6.56
N ARG A 177 -22.86 4.60 6.22
CA ARG A 177 -23.87 4.76 5.15
C ARG A 177 -24.81 5.93 5.42
N VAL A 178 -25.32 6.01 6.66
CA VAL A 178 -26.25 7.07 7.08
C VAL A 178 -25.56 8.44 7.12
N LEU A 179 -24.29 8.51 7.56
CA LEU A 179 -23.49 9.74 7.54
C LEU A 179 -23.32 10.25 6.11
N ARG A 180 -22.95 9.38 5.18
CA ARG A 180 -22.71 9.75 3.78
C ARG A 180 -24.00 10.19 3.07
N GLU A 181 -25.13 9.56 3.38
CA GLU A 181 -26.44 10.01 2.90
C GLU A 181 -26.82 11.38 3.50
N PHE A 182 -26.63 11.58 4.81
CA PHE A 182 -26.87 12.87 5.47
C PHE A 182 -26.02 13.99 4.86
N GLN A 183 -24.74 13.73 4.58
CA GLN A 183 -23.80 14.71 4.01
C GLN A 183 -23.91 14.85 2.49
N ARG A 184 -24.76 14.05 1.82
CA ARG A 184 -24.87 13.99 0.35
C ARG A 184 -23.53 13.69 -0.33
N GLN A 185 -22.76 12.80 0.30
CA GLN A 185 -21.43 12.36 -0.15
C GLN A 185 -21.46 10.88 -0.56
N VAL A 186 -22.38 10.55 -1.47
CA VAL A 186 -22.54 9.19 -2.01
C VAL A 186 -21.80 9.10 -3.34
N ALA A 187 -20.90 8.12 -3.47
CA ALA A 187 -20.19 7.92 -4.72
C ALA A 187 -21.15 7.34 -5.78
N PHE A 188 -20.92 7.69 -7.04
CA PHE A 188 -21.74 7.25 -8.18
C PHE A 188 -22.02 5.72 -8.18
N TYR A 189 -20.98 4.92 -7.91
CA TYR A 189 -21.05 3.45 -7.88
C TYR A 189 -21.89 2.88 -6.73
N GLU A 190 -22.31 3.71 -5.78
CA GLU A 190 -23.06 3.32 -4.59
C GLU A 190 -24.48 3.91 -4.57
N LEU A 191 -24.87 4.69 -5.59
CA LEU A 191 -26.19 5.30 -5.70
C LEU A 191 -27.29 4.26 -5.93
N GLN A 192 -28.48 4.55 -5.41
CA GLN A 192 -29.68 3.82 -5.76
C GLN A 192 -30.09 4.12 -7.22
N PRO A 193 -30.55 3.12 -8.00
CA PRO A 193 -31.05 3.37 -9.34
C PRO A 193 -32.15 4.45 -9.36
N GLY A 194 -31.97 5.48 -10.19
CA GLY A 194 -32.90 6.60 -10.31
C GLY A 194 -32.83 7.66 -9.20
N SER A 195 -31.79 7.63 -8.35
CA SER A 195 -31.53 8.65 -7.35
C SER A 195 -30.11 9.20 -7.47
N ASP A 196 -29.97 10.52 -7.30
CA ASP A 196 -28.67 11.19 -7.25
C ASP A 196 -28.18 11.44 -5.81
N GLU A 197 -28.95 11.01 -4.81
CA GLU A 197 -28.70 11.35 -3.40
C GLU A 197 -28.72 10.14 -2.47
N LEU A 198 -29.56 9.14 -2.76
CA LEU A 198 -29.81 8.02 -1.85
C LEU A 198 -28.78 6.91 -2.04
N ILE A 199 -28.27 6.41 -0.91
CA ILE A 199 -27.30 5.33 -0.92
C ILE A 199 -27.98 3.97 -1.10
N CYS A 200 -27.49 3.15 -2.02
CA CYS A 200 -27.89 1.76 -2.12
C CYS A 200 -27.12 0.94 -1.08
N HIS A 201 -27.80 0.51 -0.02
CA HIS A 201 -27.16 -0.22 1.09
C HIS A 201 -26.40 -1.47 0.68
N GLU A 202 -26.85 -2.16 -0.37
CA GLU A 202 -26.24 -3.37 -0.93
C GLU A 202 -24.98 -3.07 -1.77
N ARG A 203 -24.84 -1.85 -2.29
CA ARG A 203 -23.69 -1.42 -3.10
C ARG A 203 -22.67 -0.59 -2.31
N ALA A 204 -23.05 -0.13 -1.12
CA ALA A 204 -22.22 0.73 -0.28
C ALA A 204 -20.98 0.00 0.22
N LEU A 205 -19.81 0.59 -0.02
CA LEU A 205 -18.51 0.09 0.43
C LEU A 205 -17.90 1.07 1.43
N LYS A 206 -17.25 0.55 2.47
CA LYS A 206 -16.59 1.37 3.48
C LYS A 206 -15.50 2.25 2.87
N GLN A 207 -15.57 3.56 3.07
CA GLN A 207 -14.57 4.52 2.62
C GLN A 207 -13.28 4.41 3.44
N TYR A 208 -12.15 4.79 2.85
CA TYR A 208 -10.92 4.95 3.64
C TYR A 208 -11.02 6.24 4.46
N SER A 209 -10.87 6.10 5.79
CA SER A 209 -10.75 7.23 6.70
C SER A 209 -9.29 7.39 7.10
N ARG A 210 -8.73 8.59 6.94
CA ARG A 210 -7.38 8.93 7.39
C ARG A 210 -7.25 8.81 8.91
N SER A 211 -6.05 8.47 9.37
CA SER A 211 -5.77 8.40 10.81
C SER A 211 -5.41 9.79 11.33
N SER A 212 -6.07 10.25 12.39
CA SER A 212 -5.70 11.49 13.08
C SER A 212 -5.27 11.19 14.51
N ALA A 213 -4.48 12.09 15.12
CA ALA A 213 -4.04 11.94 16.51
C ALA A 213 -5.24 11.87 17.49
N ASP A 214 -6.36 12.50 17.13
CA ASP A 214 -7.60 12.50 17.89
C ASP A 214 -8.56 11.37 17.46
N GLN A 215 -8.16 10.48 16.53
CA GLN A 215 -9.03 9.39 16.08
C GLN A 215 -9.21 8.38 17.23
N GLU A 216 -10.45 8.28 17.69
CA GLU A 216 -10.84 7.28 18.68
C GLU A 216 -10.58 5.86 18.14
N THR A 217 -10.22 4.93 19.04
CA THR A 217 -10.14 3.52 18.67
C THR A 217 -11.48 3.08 18.07
N PRO A 218 -11.48 2.44 16.87
CA PRO A 218 -12.72 2.02 16.24
C PRO A 218 -13.45 1.01 17.12
N LEU A 219 -14.77 1.13 17.17
CA LEU A 219 -15.65 0.15 17.82
C LEU A 219 -15.76 -1.11 16.94
N PRO A 220 -16.03 -2.29 17.51
CA PRO A 220 -16.17 -3.54 16.75
C PRO A 220 -17.14 -3.44 15.57
N HIS A 221 -18.31 -2.81 15.73
CA HIS A 221 -19.29 -2.65 14.65
C HIS A 221 -18.94 -1.56 13.63
N GLU A 222 -17.89 -0.77 13.87
CA GLU A 222 -17.33 0.15 12.87
C GLU A 222 -16.32 -0.56 11.97
N LEU A 223 -15.86 -1.77 12.31
CA LEU A 223 -14.94 -2.58 11.52
C LEU A 223 -15.64 -3.77 10.88
N ARG A 224 -15.37 -4.02 9.60
CA ARG A 224 -15.84 -5.21 8.87
C ARG A 224 -15.14 -6.46 9.39
N ASN A 225 -15.91 -7.52 9.61
CA ASN A 225 -15.32 -8.83 9.86
C ASN A 225 -14.62 -9.36 8.58
N GLU A 226 -13.77 -10.38 8.71
CA GLU A 226 -12.99 -10.91 7.58
C GLU A 226 -13.87 -11.40 6.43
N THR A 227 -15.02 -12.01 6.72
CA THR A 227 -16.00 -12.42 5.69
C THR A 227 -16.52 -11.23 4.89
N ALA A 228 -16.88 -10.12 5.56
CA ALA A 228 -17.33 -8.90 4.92
C ALA A 228 -16.23 -8.19 4.13
N LEU A 229 -14.96 -8.28 4.56
CA LEU A 229 -13.81 -7.81 3.78
C LEU A 229 -13.67 -8.59 2.46
N HIS A 230 -13.83 -9.91 2.50
CA HIS A 230 -13.86 -10.75 1.31
C HIS A 230 -15.06 -10.47 0.40
N MET A 231 -16.25 -10.28 0.97
CA MET A 231 -17.44 -9.88 0.21
C MET A 231 -17.19 -8.54 -0.51
N THR A 232 -16.60 -7.56 0.20
CA THR A 232 -16.26 -6.24 -0.38
C THR A 232 -15.29 -6.39 -1.54
N MET A 233 -14.19 -7.12 -1.36
CA MET A 233 -13.21 -7.32 -2.43
C MET A 233 -13.81 -8.08 -3.62
N SER A 234 -14.64 -9.09 -3.36
CA SER A 234 -15.35 -9.82 -4.41
C SER A 234 -16.27 -8.89 -5.20
N TYR A 235 -17.07 -8.06 -4.52
CA TYR A 235 -17.94 -7.09 -5.20
C TYR A 235 -17.14 -6.09 -6.03
N LEU A 236 -16.04 -5.53 -5.50
CA LEU A 236 -15.15 -4.65 -6.26
C LEU A 236 -14.65 -5.31 -7.54
N MET A 237 -14.17 -6.56 -7.44
CA MET A 237 -13.61 -7.27 -8.59
C MET A 237 -14.65 -7.63 -9.65
N HIS A 238 -15.84 -8.11 -9.25
CA HIS A 238 -16.83 -8.62 -10.20
C HIS A 238 -17.78 -7.55 -10.73
N GLU A 239 -18.08 -6.52 -9.93
CA GLU A 239 -19.09 -5.51 -10.29
C GLU A 239 -18.48 -4.17 -10.70
N ILE A 240 -17.27 -3.83 -10.24
CA ILE A 240 -16.71 -2.47 -10.39
C ILE A 240 -15.47 -2.41 -11.28
N MET A 241 -14.51 -3.32 -11.15
CA MET A 241 -13.21 -3.21 -11.84
C MET A 241 -13.37 -3.18 -13.38
N ASP A 242 -14.28 -3.97 -13.93
CA ASP A 242 -14.53 -4.03 -15.38
C ASP A 242 -15.33 -2.84 -15.92
N ILE A 243 -15.88 -1.97 -15.07
CA ILE A 243 -16.63 -0.78 -15.52
C ILE A 243 -15.71 0.18 -16.29
N SER A 244 -14.42 0.22 -15.97
CA SER A 244 -13.44 1.07 -16.66
C SER A 244 -13.27 0.73 -18.15
N GLU A 245 -13.61 -0.50 -18.55
CA GLU A 245 -13.53 -0.96 -19.93
C GLU A 245 -14.85 -0.78 -20.68
N ARG A 246 -15.95 -0.50 -19.97
CA ARG A 246 -17.25 -0.22 -20.58
C ARG A 246 -17.24 1.22 -21.08
N GLN A 247 -17.53 1.42 -22.37
CA GLN A 247 -17.66 2.75 -22.99
C GLN A 247 -18.97 3.44 -22.57
N GLU A 248 -19.17 3.60 -21.25
CA GLU A 248 -20.34 4.30 -20.73
C GLU A 248 -20.07 5.80 -20.68
N PRO A 249 -21.04 6.65 -21.08
CA PRO A 249 -20.88 8.11 -21.14
C PRO A 249 -20.47 8.76 -19.81
N GLN A 250 -20.72 8.08 -18.68
CA GLN A 250 -20.45 8.55 -17.32
C GLN A 250 -19.23 7.87 -16.66
N SER A 251 -18.53 6.96 -17.37
CA SER A 251 -17.36 6.26 -16.83
C SER A 251 -16.11 7.13 -16.97
N HIS A 252 -15.80 7.92 -15.94
CA HIS A 252 -14.54 8.66 -15.85
C HIS A 252 -13.47 7.74 -15.24
N LEU A 253 -12.43 7.44 -16.03
CA LEU A 253 -11.35 6.54 -15.62
C LEU A 253 -10.64 6.98 -14.32
N GLY A 254 -10.54 8.28 -14.08
CA GLY A 254 -10.04 8.84 -12.82
C GLY A 254 -10.92 8.52 -11.63
N ASP A 255 -12.23 8.80 -11.74
CA ASP A 255 -13.19 8.52 -10.67
C ASP A 255 -13.27 7.02 -10.36
N TRP A 256 -13.20 6.17 -11.39
CA TRP A 256 -13.08 4.73 -11.23
C TRP A 256 -11.83 4.34 -10.43
N PHE A 257 -10.65 4.83 -10.85
CA PHE A 257 -9.39 4.51 -10.18
C PHE A 257 -9.43 4.97 -8.72
N HIS A 258 -9.83 6.21 -8.47
CA HIS A 258 -9.91 6.78 -7.12
C HIS A 258 -10.91 6.03 -6.24
N PHE A 259 -12.05 5.61 -6.78
CA PHE A 259 -13.04 4.82 -6.05
C PHE A 259 -12.48 3.45 -5.63
N VAL A 260 -11.93 2.69 -6.58
CA VAL A 260 -11.39 1.35 -6.28
C VAL A 260 -10.16 1.45 -5.37
N TRP A 261 -9.29 2.43 -5.60
CA TRP A 261 -8.14 2.72 -4.76
C TRP A 261 -8.54 3.04 -3.31
N ASP A 262 -9.53 3.91 -3.10
CA ASP A 262 -10.04 4.25 -1.78
C ASP A 262 -10.59 3.03 -1.03
N ARG A 263 -11.46 2.24 -1.70
CA ARG A 263 -12.10 1.09 -1.07
C ARG A 263 -11.13 -0.05 -0.78
N THR A 264 -10.17 -0.31 -1.67
CA THR A 264 -9.10 -1.31 -1.43
C THR A 264 -8.13 -0.85 -0.34
N ARG A 265 -7.86 0.46 -0.21
CA ARG A 265 -7.10 1.02 0.92
C ARG A 265 -7.85 0.88 2.23
N SER A 266 -9.17 1.07 2.25
CA SER A 266 -10.01 0.82 3.42
C SER A 266 -9.92 -0.64 3.90
N ILE A 267 -9.96 -1.61 2.99
CA ILE A 267 -9.77 -3.04 3.31
C ILE A 267 -8.40 -3.27 3.98
N ARG A 268 -7.31 -2.75 3.39
CA ARG A 268 -5.96 -2.90 3.96
C ARG A 268 -5.85 -2.26 5.34
N LYS A 269 -6.45 -1.07 5.54
CA LYS A 269 -6.47 -0.40 6.84
C LYS A 269 -7.13 -1.31 7.90
N GLU A 270 -8.26 -1.93 7.57
CA GLU A 270 -8.97 -2.79 8.51
C GLU A 270 -8.25 -4.11 8.80
N ILE A 271 -7.50 -4.66 7.84
CA ILE A 271 -6.60 -5.80 8.06
C ILE A 271 -5.56 -5.44 9.14
N THR A 272 -4.93 -4.27 9.02
CA THR A 272 -3.94 -3.79 10.01
C THR A 272 -4.59 -3.49 11.36
N GLN A 273 -5.74 -2.80 11.38
CA GLN A 273 -6.43 -2.43 12.63
C GLN A 273 -6.89 -3.63 13.45
N GLN A 274 -7.22 -4.74 12.78
CA GLN A 274 -7.67 -5.98 13.40
C GLN A 274 -6.53 -6.99 13.60
N GLU A 275 -5.29 -6.64 13.21
CA GLU A 275 -4.11 -7.51 13.23
C GLU A 275 -4.35 -8.87 12.53
N LEU A 276 -5.10 -8.87 11.41
CA LEU A 276 -5.43 -10.10 10.70
C LEU A 276 -4.18 -10.69 10.03
N CYS A 277 -3.89 -11.96 10.32
CA CYS A 277 -2.79 -12.72 9.72
C CYS A 277 -3.25 -14.16 9.43
N SER A 278 -3.97 -14.30 8.32
CA SER A 278 -4.59 -15.53 7.81
C SER A 278 -4.34 -15.65 6.29
N LEU A 279 -4.61 -16.82 5.70
CA LEU A 279 -4.61 -16.96 4.23
C LEU A 279 -5.67 -16.09 3.54
N GLY A 280 -6.77 -15.77 4.24
CA GLY A 280 -7.81 -14.87 3.76
C GLY A 280 -7.31 -13.43 3.67
N ALA A 281 -6.74 -12.90 4.77
CA ALA A 281 -6.10 -11.59 4.79
C ALA A 281 -4.97 -11.47 3.74
N VAL A 282 -4.11 -12.48 3.61
CA VAL A 282 -3.09 -12.53 2.56
C VAL A 282 -3.72 -12.35 1.17
N LYS A 283 -4.76 -13.14 0.84
CA LYS A 283 -5.46 -13.05 -0.44
C LYS A 283 -5.98 -11.64 -0.74
N LEU A 284 -6.51 -10.94 0.26
CA LEU A 284 -7.00 -9.57 0.11
C LEU A 284 -5.87 -8.60 -0.25
N VAL A 285 -4.73 -8.69 0.45
CA VAL A 285 -3.58 -7.81 0.19
C VAL A 285 -2.92 -8.13 -1.17
N GLU A 286 -2.85 -9.40 -1.54
CA GLU A 286 -2.44 -9.84 -2.87
C GLU A 286 -3.31 -9.21 -3.97
N GLN A 287 -4.64 -9.23 -3.81
CA GLN A 287 -5.57 -8.61 -4.76
C GLN A 287 -5.36 -7.09 -4.85
N CYS A 288 -5.12 -6.40 -3.73
CA CYS A 288 -4.77 -4.97 -3.75
C CYS A 288 -3.47 -4.71 -4.51
N ALA A 289 -2.41 -5.50 -4.30
CA ALA A 289 -1.15 -5.37 -5.02
C ALA A 289 -1.32 -5.56 -6.53
N ARG A 290 -2.09 -6.56 -6.96
CA ARG A 290 -2.37 -6.79 -8.39
C ARG A 290 -3.12 -5.62 -9.03
N PHE A 291 -4.07 -5.04 -8.32
CA PHE A 291 -4.77 -3.82 -8.78
C PHE A 291 -3.78 -2.69 -9.04
N HIS A 292 -2.85 -2.44 -8.10
CA HIS A 292 -1.83 -1.40 -8.28
C HIS A 292 -0.86 -1.67 -9.42
N ILE A 293 -0.45 -2.93 -9.62
CA ILE A 293 0.39 -3.35 -10.76
C ILE A 293 -0.34 -3.10 -12.08
N HIS A 294 -1.60 -3.52 -12.17
CA HIS A 294 -2.43 -3.30 -13.34
C HIS A 294 -2.57 -1.81 -13.65
N CYS A 295 -2.92 -0.99 -12.66
CA CYS A 295 -3.09 0.45 -12.83
C CYS A 295 -1.79 1.15 -13.22
N ALA A 296 -0.62 0.70 -12.74
CA ALA A 296 0.67 1.28 -13.14
C ALA A 296 0.85 1.23 -14.66
N ALA A 297 0.56 0.09 -15.29
CA ALA A 297 0.64 -0.07 -16.74
C ALA A 297 -0.55 0.58 -17.47
N ARG A 298 -1.78 0.33 -16.98
CA ARG A 298 -3.02 0.79 -17.63
C ARG A 298 -3.16 2.31 -17.65
N LEU A 299 -2.65 2.97 -16.61
CA LEU A 299 -2.73 4.41 -16.39
C LEU A 299 -1.36 5.10 -16.51
N VAL A 300 -0.34 4.43 -17.05
CA VAL A 300 0.95 5.09 -17.44
C VAL A 300 0.71 6.30 -18.34
N ALA A 301 -0.44 6.26 -19.02
CA ALA A 301 -0.94 7.26 -19.93
C ALA A 301 -1.97 8.25 -19.32
N ALA A 302 -2.26 8.21 -18.03
CA ALA A 302 -3.14 9.23 -17.47
C ALA A 302 -2.38 10.56 -17.28
N ASP A 303 -3.14 11.66 -17.20
CA ASP A 303 -2.59 12.93 -16.73
C ASP A 303 -2.24 12.80 -15.23
N PRO A 304 -1.16 13.41 -14.72
CA PRO A 304 -0.81 13.35 -13.30
C PRO A 304 -1.91 13.83 -12.34
N SER A 305 -2.82 14.71 -12.79
CA SER A 305 -4.00 15.12 -12.02
C SER A 305 -5.04 14.01 -11.85
N VAL A 306 -5.01 12.99 -12.71
CA VAL A 306 -5.92 11.83 -12.73
C VAL A 306 -5.26 10.62 -12.08
N PHE A 307 -3.96 10.41 -12.31
CA PHE A 307 -3.21 9.29 -11.78
C PHE A 307 -1.80 9.72 -11.39
N ASP A 308 -1.52 9.67 -10.09
CA ASP A 308 -0.18 9.85 -9.57
C ASP A 308 0.53 8.49 -9.49
N SER A 309 1.44 8.26 -10.43
CA SER A 309 2.21 7.01 -10.53
C SER A 309 3.09 6.76 -9.30
N LYS A 310 3.56 7.82 -8.65
CA LYS A 310 4.39 7.73 -7.44
C LYS A 310 3.55 7.28 -6.25
N ILE A 311 2.38 7.90 -6.03
CA ILE A 311 1.45 7.47 -4.98
C ILE A 311 1.01 6.03 -5.21
N ASN A 312 0.76 5.63 -6.46
CA ASN A 312 0.43 4.24 -6.79
C ASN A 312 1.57 3.28 -6.43
N ALA A 313 2.82 3.61 -6.81
CA ALA A 313 4.00 2.82 -6.49
C ALA A 313 4.25 2.70 -4.98
N GLU A 314 4.04 3.76 -4.22
CA GLU A 314 4.12 3.74 -2.75
C GLU A 314 3.08 2.78 -2.15
N ASN A 315 1.85 2.82 -2.66
CA ASN A 315 0.79 1.91 -2.19
C ASN A 315 1.06 0.45 -2.56
N LEU A 316 1.60 0.18 -3.74
CA LEU A 316 2.06 -1.16 -4.14
C LEU A 316 3.15 -1.64 -3.20
N THR A 317 4.17 -0.81 -2.93
CA THR A 317 5.28 -1.13 -2.02
C THR A 317 4.77 -1.53 -0.65
N LYS A 318 3.77 -0.83 -0.10
CA LYS A 318 3.17 -1.20 1.19
C LYS A 318 2.41 -2.52 1.15
N CYS A 319 1.71 -2.83 0.06
CA CYS A 319 1.10 -4.16 -0.09
C CYS A 319 2.18 -5.23 -0.03
N LEU A 320 3.26 -5.07 -0.79
CA LEU A 320 4.36 -6.04 -0.87
C LEU A 320 5.09 -6.19 0.47
N GLN A 321 5.32 -5.10 1.20
CA GLN A 321 5.87 -5.14 2.56
C GLN A 321 4.94 -5.89 3.52
N THR A 322 3.64 -5.58 3.52
CA THR A 322 2.64 -6.29 4.33
C THR A 322 2.64 -7.79 4.01
N LEU A 323 2.68 -8.15 2.72
CA LEU A 323 2.78 -9.56 2.29
C LEU A 323 4.07 -10.22 2.77
N LYS A 324 5.23 -9.53 2.70
CA LYS A 324 6.51 -10.05 3.20
C LYS A 324 6.41 -10.46 4.68
N TYR A 325 5.76 -9.65 5.52
CA TYR A 325 5.53 -9.96 6.93
C TYR A 325 4.52 -11.10 7.11
N MET A 326 3.37 -11.04 6.46
CA MET A 326 2.34 -12.10 6.56
C MET A 326 2.87 -13.46 6.13
N TYR A 327 3.63 -13.54 5.03
CA TYR A 327 4.25 -14.77 4.57
C TYR A 327 5.25 -15.32 5.59
N HIS A 328 6.04 -14.44 6.22
CA HIS A 328 6.97 -14.85 7.27
C HIS A 328 6.23 -15.39 8.50
N ASP A 329 5.25 -14.66 9.02
CA ASP A 329 4.50 -15.04 10.21
C ASP A 329 3.72 -16.34 10.01
N LEU A 330 3.10 -16.52 8.83
CA LEU A 330 2.41 -17.75 8.49
C LEU A 330 3.39 -18.92 8.32
N ARG A 331 4.58 -18.69 7.75
CA ARG A 331 5.62 -19.72 7.66
C ARG A 331 6.09 -20.16 9.05
N LEU A 332 6.28 -19.23 9.99
CA LEU A 332 6.63 -19.56 11.39
C LEU A 332 5.55 -20.44 12.06
N LYS A 333 4.29 -20.28 11.64
CA LYS A 333 3.15 -21.11 12.07
C LYS A 333 3.01 -22.42 11.27
N GLY A 334 3.93 -22.71 10.35
CA GLY A 334 3.88 -23.90 9.49
C GLY A 334 2.86 -23.81 8.35
N VAL A 335 2.33 -22.63 8.07
CA VAL A 335 1.33 -22.39 7.00
C VAL A 335 2.04 -21.90 5.75
N GLN A 336 1.88 -22.63 4.65
CA GLN A 336 2.41 -22.23 3.33
C GLN A 336 1.42 -21.32 2.60
N CYS A 337 1.94 -20.25 2.02
CA CYS A 337 1.15 -19.31 1.22
C CYS A 337 1.27 -19.67 -0.27
N PRO A 338 0.17 -20.07 -0.93
CA PRO A 338 0.24 -20.70 -2.26
C PRO A 338 0.74 -19.79 -3.37
N ARG A 339 0.69 -18.46 -3.17
CA ARG A 339 1.06 -17.45 -4.18
C ARG A 339 2.28 -16.63 -3.76
N GLU A 340 3.00 -17.06 -2.72
CA GLU A 340 4.17 -16.30 -2.29
C GLU A 340 5.20 -16.14 -3.42
N SER A 341 5.46 -17.19 -4.21
CA SER A 341 6.42 -17.14 -5.32
C SER A 341 6.08 -16.07 -6.36
N GLU A 342 4.81 -15.90 -6.70
CA GLU A 342 4.31 -14.84 -7.60
C GLU A 342 4.72 -13.46 -7.09
N PHE A 343 4.40 -13.15 -5.83
CA PHE A 343 4.70 -11.82 -5.25
C PHE A 343 6.19 -11.62 -4.98
N ARG A 344 6.95 -12.68 -4.70
CA ARG A 344 8.43 -12.61 -4.69
C ARG A 344 8.97 -12.26 -6.07
N GLY A 345 8.42 -12.87 -7.13
CA GLY A 345 8.73 -12.53 -8.52
C GLY A 345 8.47 -11.05 -8.82
N TYR A 346 7.32 -10.51 -8.40
CA TYR A 346 7.01 -9.08 -8.59
C TYR A 346 8.00 -8.16 -7.87
N ILE A 347 8.43 -8.49 -6.65
CA ILE A 347 9.45 -7.71 -5.93
C ILE A 347 10.76 -7.67 -6.73
N VAL A 348 11.17 -8.79 -7.34
CA VAL A 348 12.37 -8.83 -8.19
C VAL A 348 12.19 -7.95 -9.42
N LEU A 349 11.08 -8.08 -10.13
CA LEU A 349 10.79 -7.31 -11.34
C LEU A 349 10.73 -5.79 -11.08
N LEU A 350 10.25 -5.38 -9.91
CA LEU A 350 10.23 -3.97 -9.49
C LEU A 350 11.63 -3.42 -9.12
N ASN A 351 12.61 -4.29 -8.90
CA ASN A 351 13.96 -3.92 -8.44
C ASN A 351 15.06 -4.43 -9.39
N LEU A 352 14.78 -4.59 -10.70
CA LEU A 352 15.76 -5.09 -11.66
C LEU A 352 17.05 -4.25 -11.76
N ALA A 353 16.99 -2.97 -11.38
CA ALA A 353 18.15 -2.09 -11.32
C ALA A 353 19.04 -2.29 -10.07
N ASP A 354 18.54 -2.97 -9.03
CA ASP A 354 19.24 -3.18 -7.77
C ASP A 354 19.48 -4.67 -7.51
N ALA A 355 20.74 -5.12 -7.62
CA ALA A 355 21.12 -6.51 -7.37
C ALA A 355 20.91 -6.99 -5.92
N ASN A 356 20.64 -6.09 -4.96
CA ASN A 356 20.44 -6.45 -3.56
C ASN A 356 19.29 -7.44 -3.35
N PHE A 357 18.30 -7.48 -4.25
CA PHE A 357 17.21 -8.46 -4.15
C PHE A 357 17.73 -9.91 -4.20
N LEU A 358 18.88 -10.18 -4.83
CA LEU A 358 19.44 -11.53 -4.92
C LEU A 358 19.82 -12.07 -3.54
N TRP A 359 20.29 -11.19 -2.65
CA TRP A 359 20.56 -11.56 -1.26
C TRP A 359 19.26 -11.90 -0.55
N ASP A 360 18.21 -11.07 -0.70
CA ASP A 360 16.88 -11.34 -0.13
C ASP A 360 16.31 -12.69 -0.61
N ILE A 361 16.46 -13.03 -1.90
CA ILE A 361 16.05 -14.34 -2.44
C ILE A 361 16.84 -15.48 -1.79
N SER A 362 18.15 -15.32 -1.61
CA SER A 362 19.00 -16.36 -1.03
C SER A 362 18.61 -16.75 0.40
N GLN A 363 17.94 -15.84 1.11
CA GLN A 363 17.40 -16.07 2.46
C GLN A 363 16.04 -16.79 2.46
N LEU A 364 15.38 -16.93 1.30
CA LEU A 364 14.12 -17.67 1.19
C LEU A 364 14.35 -19.18 1.24
N PRO A 365 13.35 -19.99 1.61
CA PRO A 365 13.40 -21.44 1.45
C PRO A 365 13.75 -21.88 0.03
N THR A 366 14.51 -22.96 -0.10
CA THR A 366 15.01 -23.47 -1.39
C THR A 366 13.89 -23.75 -2.38
N GLU A 367 12.72 -24.17 -1.89
CA GLU A 367 11.54 -24.42 -2.70
C GLU A 367 11.10 -23.14 -3.43
N LEU A 368 11.06 -22.00 -2.73
CA LEU A 368 10.68 -20.71 -3.31
C LEU A 368 11.74 -20.15 -4.26
N GLN A 369 13.03 -20.39 -3.98
CA GLN A 369 14.11 -19.99 -4.90
C GLN A 369 14.02 -20.72 -6.24
N SER A 370 13.50 -21.95 -6.22
CA SER A 370 13.36 -22.80 -7.40
C SER A 370 12.07 -22.57 -8.19
N CYS A 371 11.12 -21.78 -7.67
CA CYS A 371 9.83 -21.52 -8.30
C CYS A 371 9.98 -20.80 -9.65
N PRO A 372 9.11 -21.12 -10.63
CA PRO A 372 9.19 -20.56 -11.97
C PRO A 372 9.06 -19.03 -11.98
N GLU A 373 8.20 -18.46 -11.13
CA GLU A 373 7.99 -17.00 -11.08
C GLU A 373 9.26 -16.25 -10.65
N VAL A 374 9.97 -16.77 -9.65
CA VAL A 374 11.22 -16.20 -9.15
C VAL A 374 12.35 -16.39 -10.18
N ARG A 375 12.44 -17.59 -10.76
CA ARG A 375 13.47 -17.89 -11.78
C ARG A 375 13.29 -17.05 -13.04
N GLN A 376 12.05 -16.86 -13.51
CA GLN A 376 11.76 -16.02 -14.66
C GLN A 376 12.11 -14.56 -14.37
N ALA A 377 11.79 -14.04 -13.18
CA ALA A 377 12.17 -12.69 -12.79
C ALA A 377 13.70 -12.48 -12.75
N ILE A 378 14.46 -13.49 -12.28
CA ILE A 378 15.93 -13.48 -12.35
C ILE A 378 16.42 -13.50 -13.82
N GLN A 379 15.74 -14.21 -14.73
CA GLN A 379 16.12 -14.20 -16.15
C GLN A 379 15.97 -12.80 -16.78
N PHE A 380 14.92 -12.05 -16.42
CA PHE A 380 14.79 -10.65 -16.85
C PHE A 380 15.94 -9.79 -16.31
N TYR A 381 16.32 -9.97 -15.04
CA TYR A 381 17.48 -9.29 -14.46
C TYR A 381 18.77 -9.61 -15.22
N LEU A 382 19.06 -10.89 -15.46
CA LEU A 382 20.25 -11.31 -16.19
C LEU A 382 20.28 -10.76 -17.62
N ALA A 383 19.15 -10.78 -18.33
CA ALA A 383 19.05 -10.21 -19.67
C ALA A 383 19.38 -8.71 -19.69
N LEU A 384 18.96 -7.95 -18.67
CA LEU A 384 19.31 -6.53 -18.53
C LEU A 384 20.79 -6.32 -18.17
N GLN A 385 21.33 -7.10 -17.22
CA GLN A 385 22.74 -7.02 -16.84
C GLN A 385 23.67 -7.31 -18.01
N ASP A 386 23.33 -8.32 -18.83
CA ASP A 386 24.09 -8.70 -20.02
C ASP A 386 23.82 -7.76 -21.22
N THR A 387 22.98 -6.73 -21.06
CA THR A 387 22.52 -5.82 -22.13
C THR A 387 21.87 -6.55 -23.33
N ASN A 388 21.30 -7.73 -23.09
CA ASN A 388 20.67 -8.57 -24.10
C ASN A 388 19.17 -8.24 -24.25
N PHE A 389 18.88 -7.11 -24.90
CA PHE A 389 17.50 -6.65 -25.09
C PHE A 389 16.67 -7.57 -25.99
N VAL A 390 17.30 -8.26 -26.94
CA VAL A 390 16.61 -9.26 -27.76
C VAL A 390 16.06 -10.37 -26.86
N ARG A 391 16.87 -10.89 -25.94
CA ARG A 391 16.41 -11.88 -24.96
C ARG A 391 15.36 -11.30 -24.03
N PHE A 392 15.52 -10.06 -23.56
CA PHE A 392 14.54 -9.40 -22.70
C PHE A 392 13.16 -9.33 -23.36
N PHE A 393 13.08 -8.87 -24.61
CA PHE A 393 11.79 -8.78 -25.32
C PHE A 393 11.26 -10.16 -25.74
N GLN A 394 12.13 -11.14 -26.02
CA GLN A 394 11.70 -12.54 -26.19
C GLN A 394 11.04 -13.08 -24.92
N LEU A 395 11.63 -12.82 -23.75
CA LEU A 395 11.03 -13.20 -22.46
C LEU A 395 9.71 -12.47 -22.22
N LEU A 396 9.64 -11.17 -22.54
CA LEU A 396 8.41 -10.38 -22.36
C LEU A 396 7.26 -10.91 -23.22
N MET A 397 7.56 -11.39 -24.44
CA MET A 397 6.60 -11.96 -25.39
C MET A 397 6.34 -13.46 -25.16
N ASP A 398 7.03 -14.08 -24.21
CA ASP A 398 6.87 -15.49 -23.89
C ASP A 398 5.48 -15.76 -23.28
N GLU A 399 4.84 -16.86 -23.67
CA GLU A 399 3.51 -17.24 -23.16
C GLU A 399 3.51 -17.52 -21.65
N ASP A 400 4.67 -17.89 -21.09
CA ASP A 400 4.85 -18.09 -19.66
C ASP A 400 4.96 -16.77 -18.87
N THR A 401 5.13 -15.62 -19.54
CA THR A 401 5.17 -14.32 -18.85
C THR A 401 3.76 -13.87 -18.50
N SER A 402 3.46 -13.86 -17.20
CA SER A 402 2.14 -13.46 -16.72
C SER A 402 1.80 -12.01 -17.10
N TYR A 403 0.52 -11.73 -17.31
CA TYR A 403 0.02 -10.38 -17.60
C TYR A 403 0.55 -9.32 -16.62
N LEU A 404 0.55 -9.62 -15.32
CA LEU A 404 1.00 -8.69 -14.29
C LEU A 404 2.52 -8.52 -14.27
N SER A 405 3.29 -9.57 -14.57
CA SER A 405 4.74 -9.46 -14.79
C SER A 405 5.01 -8.52 -15.95
N ALA A 406 4.27 -8.66 -17.06
CA ALA A 406 4.38 -7.76 -18.20
C ALA A 406 3.99 -6.33 -17.82
N CYS A 407 2.91 -6.12 -17.05
CA CYS A 407 2.55 -4.79 -16.54
C CYS A 407 3.69 -4.12 -15.77
N ILE A 408 4.40 -4.85 -14.90
CA ILE A 408 5.55 -4.28 -14.16
C ILE A 408 6.66 -3.86 -15.11
N LEU A 409 6.92 -4.63 -16.16
CA LEU A 409 8.02 -4.41 -17.09
C LEU A 409 7.77 -3.28 -18.10
N VAL A 410 6.50 -2.90 -18.32
CA VAL A 410 6.11 -1.87 -19.32
C VAL A 410 5.51 -0.61 -18.71
N ALA A 411 5.21 -0.60 -17.41
CA ALA A 411 4.80 0.58 -16.65
C ALA A 411 5.99 1.53 -16.44
#